data_AF-A0A8J7M054-F1
#
_entry.id   AF-A0A8J7M054-F1
#
_cell.length_a   1.000
_cell.length_b   1.000
_cell.length_c   1.000
_cell.angle_alpha   90.00
_cell.angle_beta   90.00
_cell.angle_gamma   90.00
#
_symmetry.space_group_name_H-M   'P 1'
#
loop_
_entity.id
_entity.type
_entity.pdbx_description
1 polymer ?
#
loop_
_entity_poly.entity_id
_entity_poly.type
_entity_poly.pdbx_seq_one_letter_code
_entity_poly.pdbx_strand_id
1 'polypeptide(L)' 'MLIQVLYPDERYDYVKEFMLDELIESQKITRFKRRSGWVTLGVDPIRKPRRKDPSFAGPERRGTVR' A
#
# COMPACT_ATOMS: atom_id res chain seq x y z
N MET A 1 -12.11 -5.58 6.89
CA MET A 1 -12.65 -4.31 6.33
C MET A 1 -12.82 -4.43 4.82
N LEU A 2 -13.74 -3.66 4.23
CA LEU A 2 -13.86 -3.53 2.77
C LEU A 2 -12.93 -2.44 2.25
N ILE A 3 -12.25 -2.70 1.14
CA ILE A 3 -11.33 -1.80 0.47
C ILE A 3 -11.91 -1.43 -0.89
N GLN A 4 -11.96 -0.14 -1.19
CA GLN A 4 -12.38 0.35 -2.49
C GLN A 4 -11.24 0.17 -3.50
N VAL A 5 -11.53 -0.42 -4.65
CA VAL A 5 -10.58 -0.63 -5.74
C VAL A 5 -11.08 0.03 -7.03
N LEU A 6 -10.14 0.35 -7.92
CA LEU A 6 -10.39 0.84 -9.27
C LEU A 6 -9.82 -0.19 -10.25
N TYR A 7 -10.66 -0.64 -11.17
CA TYR A 7 -10.28 -1.53 -12.26
C TYR A 7 -9.72 -0.72 -13.44
N PRO A 8 -9.00 -1.37 -14.38
CA PRO A 8 -8.57 -0.71 -15.61
C PRO A 8 -9.72 -0.17 -16.45
N ASP A 9 -10.92 -0.73 -16.32
CA ASP A 9 -12.16 -0.30 -16.98
C ASP A 9 -12.81 0.92 -16.29
N GLU A 10 -12.07 1.66 -15.46
CA GLU A 10 -12.55 2.80 -14.66
C GLU A 10 -13.71 2.49 -13.68
N ARG A 11 -14.04 1.21 -13.52
CA ARG A 11 -15.05 0.75 -12.57
C ARG A 11 -14.51 0.70 -11.15
N TYR A 12 -15.34 1.14 -10.21
CA TYR A 12 -15.08 1.01 -8.78
C TYR A 12 -15.79 -0.21 -8.20
N ASP A 13 -15.14 -0.90 -7.28
CA ASP A 13 -15.74 -2.00 -6.53
C ASP A 13 -15.20 -2.05 -5.08
N TYR A 14 -15.84 -2.86 -4.23
CA TYR A 14 -15.46 -3.02 -2.84
C TYR A 14 -15.12 -4.48 -2.57
N VAL A 15 -13.85 -4.73 -2.30
CA VAL A 15 -13.33 -6.08 -2.06
C VAL A 15 -12.94 -6.25 -0.61
N LYS A 16 -12.92 -7.49 -0.14
CA LYS A 16 -12.42 -7.80 1.21
C LYS A 16 -10.90 -7.64 1.24
N GLU A 17 -10.36 -7.25 2.39
CA GLU A 17 -8.92 -7.04 2.57
C GLU A 17 -8.06 -8.22 2.10
N PHE A 18 -8.49 -9.46 2.36
CA PHE A 18 -7.73 -10.65 1.97
C PHE A 18 -7.73 -10.91 0.45
N MET A 19 -8.69 -10.35 -0.29
CA MET A 19 -8.72 -10.43 -1.75
C MET A 19 -7.84 -9.37 -2.40
N LEU A 20 -7.48 -8.31 -1.66
CA LEU A 20 -6.69 -7.22 -2.19
C LEU A 20 -5.31 -7.72 -2.66
N ASP A 21 -4.63 -8.54 -1.85
CA ASP A 21 -3.32 -9.11 -2.20
C ASP A 21 -3.41 -9.91 -3.51
N GLU A 22 -4.39 -10.81 -3.64
CA GLU A 22 -4.58 -11.58 -4.88
C GLU A 22 -4.84 -10.69 -6.10
N LEU A 23 -5.62 -9.62 -5.94
CA LEU A 23 -5.93 -8.66 -7.01
C LEU A 23 -4.70 -7.82 -7.41
N ILE A 24 -3.85 -7.49 -6.44
CA ILE A 24 -2.58 -6.80 -6.67
C ILE A 24 -1.61 -7.73 -7.40
N GLU A 25 -1.43 -8.96 -6.91
CA GLU A 25 -0.54 -9.97 -7.51
C GLU A 25 -0.99 -10.35 -8.92
N SER A 26 -2.30 -10.49 -9.13
CA SER A 26 -2.88 -10.78 -10.45
C SER A 26 -3.00 -9.55 -11.35
N GLN A 27 -2.58 -8.36 -10.90
CA GLN A 27 -2.72 -7.08 -11.62
C GLN A 27 -4.13 -6.80 -12.17
N LYS A 28 -5.17 -7.24 -11.46
CA LYS A 28 -6.58 -7.07 -11.88
C LYS A 28 -7.13 -5.68 -11.61
N ILE A 29 -6.46 -4.91 -10.75
CA ILE A 29 -6.85 -3.55 -10.38
C ILE A 29 -5.74 -2.56 -10.76
N THR A 30 -6.08 -1.30 -10.95
CA THR A 30 -5.11 -0.22 -11.21
C THR A 30 -4.84 0.61 -9.96
N ARG A 31 -5.87 0.83 -9.11
CA ARG A 31 -5.74 1.58 -7.86
C ARG A 31 -6.54 0.95 -6.72
N PHE A 32 -6.14 1.22 -5.49
CA PHE A 32 -6.95 0.88 -4.31
C PHE A 32 -6.88 1.97 -3.24
N LYS A 33 -7.92 2.07 -2.41
CA LYS A 33 -8.07 3.11 -1.39
C LYS A 33 -7.68 2.58 -0.02
N ARG A 34 -6.64 3.16 0.56
CA ARG A 34 -6.25 2.97 1.97
C ARG A 34 -6.70 4.15 2.81
N ARG A 35 -6.53 4.05 4.14
CA ARG A 35 -6.81 5.15 5.07
C ARG A 35 -6.13 6.48 4.68
N SER A 36 -4.92 6.40 4.09
CA SER A 36 -4.16 7.57 3.65
C SER A 36 -4.57 8.14 2.29
N GLY A 37 -5.46 7.46 1.53
CA GLY A 37 -5.84 7.87 0.18
C GLY A 37 -5.71 6.75 -0.85
N TRP A 38 -5.72 7.13 -2.14
CA TRP A 38 -5.57 6.20 -3.26
C TRP A 38 -4.10 5.81 -3.46
N VAL A 39 -3.88 4.55 -3.87
CA VAL A 39 -2.58 3.97 -4.21
C VAL A 39 -2.67 3.43 -5.62
N THR A 40 -1.77 3.84 -6.50
CA THR A 40 -1.70 3.38 -7.89
C THR A 40 -0.69 2.25 -8.02
N LEU A 41 -1.13 1.07 -8.45
CA LEU A 41 -0.23 -0.05 -8.67
C LEU A 41 0.76 0.27 -9.81
N GLY A 42 2.04 -0.07 -9.61
CA GLY A 42 3.10 0.19 -10.59
C GLY A 42 3.72 1.60 -10.56
N VAL A 43 3.06 2.56 -9.90
CA VAL A 43 3.60 3.92 -9.69
C VAL A 43 3.94 4.15 -8.22
N ASP A 44 3.00 3.85 -7.33
CA ASP A 44 3.23 3.96 -5.90
C ASP A 44 4.03 2.75 -5.40
N PRO A 45 4.99 2.96 -4.47
CA PRO A 45 5.70 1.86 -3.84
C PRO A 45 4.73 1.03 -2.99
N ILE A 46 4.23 -0.07 -3.56
CA ILE A 46 3.51 -1.11 -2.83
C ILE A 46 4.58 -1.78 -1.97
N ARG A 47 4.58 -1.40 -0.69
CA ARG A 47 5.60 -1.66 0.33
C ARG A 47 6.33 -2.98 0.11
N LYS A 48 7.51 -2.94 -0.55
CA LYS A 48 8.48 -4.04 -0.45
C LYS A 48 8.75 -4.24 1.06
N PRO A 49 8.77 -5.49 1.58
CA PRO A 49 9.30 -5.73 2.91
C PRO A 49 10.70 -5.14 2.91
N ARG A 50 10.85 -4.12 3.74
CA ARG A 50 12.03 -3.28 3.96
C ARG A 50 13.31 -4.09 3.70
N ARG A 51 13.82 -4.03 2.45
CA ARG A 51 15.24 -4.29 2.23
C ARG A 51 15.93 -3.29 3.13
N LYS A 52 16.70 -3.80 4.09
CA LYS A 52 17.58 -3.01 4.92
C LYS A 52 18.44 -2.16 3.99
N ASP A 53 18.00 -0.94 3.72
CA ASP A 53 18.91 0.08 3.27
C ASP A 53 19.68 0.50 4.54
N PRO A 54 21.01 0.38 4.58
CA PRO A 54 21.81 0.78 5.74
C PRO A 54 21.81 2.31 5.97
N SER A 55 21.10 3.09 5.16
CA SER A 55 21.16 4.55 5.16
C SER A 55 19.94 5.19 5.83
N PHE A 56 19.55 4.71 7.02
CA PHE A 56 18.60 5.42 7.88
C PHE A 56 19.38 6.39 8.79
N ALA A 57 19.90 7.47 8.22
CA ALA A 57 20.46 8.60 8.97
C ALA A 57 19.34 9.56 9.38
N GLY A 58 18.44 9.08 10.23
CA GLY A 58 17.59 9.97 11.03
C GLY A 58 18.15 9.99 12.44
N PRO A 59 18.73 11.10 12.92
CA PRO A 59 18.96 11.24 14.36
C PRO A 59 17.59 11.17 15.06
N GLU A 60 17.57 10.83 16.34
CA GLU A 60 16.38 10.91 17.21
C GLU A 60 15.46 9.67 17.27
N ARG A 61 16.06 8.48 17.44
CA ARG A 61 15.36 7.39 18.14
C ARG A 61 16.01 7.12 19.50
N ARG A 62 15.24 7.41 20.56
CA ARG A 62 15.49 7.25 22.01
C ARG A 62 16.33 8.34 22.70
N GLY A 63 15.68 9.47 22.97
CA GLY A 63 15.87 10.14 24.25
C GLY A 63 14.96 9.49 25.29
N THR A 64 15.51 8.60 26.11
CA THR A 64 14.95 8.31 27.44
C THR A 64 15.07 9.58 28.27
N VAL A 65 13.96 10.20 28.64
CA VAL A 65 13.82 11.15 29.78
C VAL A 65 12.32 11.11 30.12
N ARG A 66 11.87 10.54 31.24
CA ARG A 66 12.14 10.87 32.64
C ARG A 66 12.19 9.61 33.51
#